data_AF-A0A6L8HCE5-F1
#
_entry.id   AF-A0A6L8HCE5-F1
#
_cell.length_a   1.000
_cell.length_b   1.000
_cell.length_c   1.000
_cell.angle_alpha   90.00
_cell.angle_beta   90.00
_cell.angle_gamma   90.00
#
_symmetry.space_group_name_H-M   'P 1'
#
loop_
_entity.id
_entity.type
_entity.pdbx_description
1 polymer ?
#
loop_
_entity_poly.entity_id
_entity_poly.type
_entity_poly.pdbx_seq_one_letter_code
_entity_poly.pdbx_strand_id
1 'polypeptide(L)'
;MRSLNPLDAPIIFDGKTSDIDMREPLTDIAYFIDGYRDIILQESAHIGDWVLDLTISALWSHLAHWGDRFDILDVLCDDSKSLRDFAPVLDVLVNRPDKKRVTIRGKDRPVTFNMARPVEFGSSLEEPGLQLADVASSALLQARKHSGEEWAQPILDELGRHLHEDCILPDPSYMDLTTPGCAVNALILCELGQRAIEGRDPLYRMEEWYAHGHSQVHDFLEAIG
;
A
#
# COMPACT_ATOMS: atom_id res chain seq x y z
N MET A 1 -1.43 3.96 9.75
CA MET A 1 -0.76 4.45 10.98
C MET A 1 -1.76 5.31 11.75
N ARG A 2 -1.96 5.06 13.05
CA ARG A 2 -2.95 5.81 13.87
C ARG A 2 -2.36 7.04 14.58
N SER A 3 -1.07 7.32 14.39
CA SER A 3 -0.40 8.51 14.90
C SER A 3 0.71 8.94 13.94
N LEU A 4 0.91 10.26 13.82
CA LEU A 4 2.03 10.90 13.13
C LEU A 4 3.12 11.35 14.11
N ASN A 5 2.97 11.04 15.40
CA ASN A 5 3.96 11.35 16.41
C ASN A 5 5.13 10.35 16.30
N PRO A 6 6.37 10.79 15.99
CA PRO A 6 7.52 9.91 15.88
C PRO A 6 7.83 9.15 17.19
N LEU A 7 7.42 9.72 18.34
CA LEU A 7 7.57 9.10 19.66
C LEU A 7 6.70 7.85 19.85
N ASP A 8 5.69 7.65 19.01
CA ASP A 8 4.80 6.49 19.07
C ASP A 8 5.38 5.29 18.30
N ALA A 9 6.48 5.49 17.56
CA ALA A 9 7.25 4.46 16.87
C ALA A 9 8.77 4.71 17.04
N PRO A 10 9.30 4.73 18.28
CA PRO A 10 10.66 5.16 18.55
C PRO A 10 11.72 4.26 17.90
N ILE A 11 11.40 2.98 17.67
CA ILE A 11 12.28 2.04 16.95
C ILE A 11 12.52 2.48 15.49
N ILE A 12 11.56 3.16 14.86
CA ILE A 12 11.66 3.62 13.46
C ILE A 12 12.39 4.97 13.36
N PHE A 13 12.33 5.82 14.39
CA PHE A 13 12.74 7.23 14.29
C PHE A 13 13.85 7.70 15.25
N ASP A 14 14.27 6.88 16.23
CA ASP A 14 15.26 7.30 17.24
C ASP A 14 16.71 6.88 16.90
N GLY A 15 16.92 6.16 15.78
CA GLY A 15 18.24 5.94 15.16
C GLY A 15 19.33 5.30 16.04
N LYS A 16 18.97 4.78 17.22
CA LYS A 16 19.90 4.19 18.19
C LYS A 16 19.59 2.71 18.38
N THR A 17 20.07 1.92 17.44
CA THR A 17 20.28 0.50 17.63
C THR A 17 21.71 0.21 17.18
N SER A 18 22.40 -0.67 17.91
CA SER A 18 23.77 -1.07 17.63
C SER A 18 23.73 -2.59 17.48
N ASP A 19 24.34 -3.06 16.40
CA ASP A 19 24.30 -4.41 15.83
C ASP A 19 23.11 -4.66 14.87
N ILE A 20 23.43 -4.96 13.62
CA ILE A 20 22.47 -5.46 12.62
C ILE A 20 22.10 -6.88 13.02
N ASP A 21 20.95 -7.04 13.66
CA ASP A 21 20.25 -8.32 13.72
C ASP A 21 19.38 -8.42 12.46
N MET A 22 19.73 -9.32 11.54
CA MET A 22 18.94 -9.61 10.32
C MET A 22 17.49 -10.06 10.62
N ARG A 23 17.11 -10.20 11.89
CA ARG A 23 15.76 -10.52 12.35
C ARG A 23 14.89 -9.29 12.61
N GLU A 24 15.39 -8.06 12.45
CA GLU A 24 14.58 -6.85 12.59
C GLU A 24 14.52 -6.01 11.29
N PRO A 25 13.70 -6.42 10.30
CA PRO A 25 13.56 -5.70 9.02
C PRO A 25 13.19 -4.21 9.17
N LEU A 26 12.48 -3.85 10.24
CA LEU A 26 12.12 -2.45 10.52
C LEU A 26 13.34 -1.60 10.86
N THR A 27 14.35 -2.20 11.50
CA THR A 27 15.60 -1.54 11.85
C THR A 27 16.44 -1.28 10.60
N ASP A 28 16.54 -2.26 9.68
CA ASP A 28 17.21 -2.07 8.39
C ASP A 28 16.53 -1.01 7.52
N ILE A 29 15.18 -1.00 7.50
CA ILE A 29 14.40 0.05 6.83
C ILE A 29 14.71 1.42 7.45
N ALA A 30 14.77 1.52 8.78
CA ALA A 30 15.08 2.78 9.45
C ALA A 30 16.48 3.29 9.09
N TYR A 31 17.50 2.42 9.10
CA TYR A 31 18.86 2.78 8.66
C TYR A 31 18.90 3.25 7.22
N PHE A 32 18.24 2.52 6.32
CA PHE A 32 18.16 2.89 4.91
C PHE A 32 17.52 4.27 4.72
N ILE A 33 16.37 4.51 5.37
CA ILE A 33 15.65 5.78 5.28
C ILE A 33 16.49 6.93 5.82
N ASP A 34 17.14 6.75 6.97
CA ASP A 34 17.90 7.82 7.61
C ASP A 34 19.22 8.10 6.87
N GLY A 35 20.02 7.06 6.60
CA GLY A 35 21.32 7.23 5.95
C GLY A 35 21.25 7.70 4.50
N TYR A 36 20.13 7.46 3.81
CA TYR A 36 19.89 7.95 2.44
C TYR A 36 18.82 9.03 2.34
N ARG A 37 18.44 9.64 3.47
CA ARG A 37 17.34 10.63 3.55
C ARG A 37 17.44 11.71 2.49
N ASP A 38 18.61 12.31 2.32
CA ASP A 38 18.80 13.41 1.37
C ASP A 38 18.66 12.96 -0.08
N ILE A 39 19.17 11.77 -0.42
CA ILE A 39 19.03 11.16 -1.75
C ILE A 39 17.55 10.83 -2.01
N ILE A 40 16.89 10.19 -1.06
CA ILE A 40 15.48 9.85 -1.14
C ILE A 40 14.63 11.11 -1.32
N LEU A 41 14.88 12.15 -0.53
CA LEU A 41 14.15 13.42 -0.63
C LEU A 41 14.43 14.14 -1.96
N GLN A 42 15.66 14.12 -2.46
CA GLN A 42 16.00 14.69 -3.75
C GLN A 42 15.28 13.97 -4.90
N GLU A 43 15.32 12.63 -4.90
CA GLU A 43 14.66 11.80 -5.90
C GLU A 43 13.13 11.90 -5.79
N SER A 44 12.59 12.02 -4.59
CA SER A 44 11.14 12.14 -4.36
C SER A 44 10.61 13.57 -4.33
N ALA A 45 11.45 14.59 -4.51
CA ALA A 45 11.05 16.01 -4.41
C ALA A 45 9.90 16.40 -5.37
N HIS A 46 9.75 15.65 -6.47
CA HIS A 46 8.69 15.85 -7.46
C HIS A 46 7.43 15.02 -7.19
N ILE A 47 7.50 14.12 -6.22
CA ILE A 47 6.42 13.20 -5.82
C ILE A 47 5.80 13.81 -4.57
N GLY A 48 4.53 14.23 -4.64
CA GLY A 48 3.86 14.87 -3.51
C GLY A 48 3.75 13.97 -2.27
N ASP A 49 3.17 14.50 -1.19
CA ASP A 49 3.08 13.85 0.14
C ASP A 49 2.43 12.44 0.15
N TRP A 50 1.79 12.05 -0.95
CA TRP A 50 0.98 10.85 -1.11
C TRP A 50 1.56 9.85 -2.13
N VAL A 51 2.87 9.57 -2.03
CA VAL A 51 3.66 8.69 -2.93
C VAL A 51 2.97 7.34 -3.23
N LEU A 52 2.22 6.79 -2.27
CA LEU A 52 1.43 5.56 -2.43
C LEU A 52 0.08 5.66 -1.70
N ASP A 53 -0.77 6.62 -2.10
CA ASP A 53 -2.16 6.63 -1.63
C ASP A 53 -3.01 5.63 -2.44
N LEU A 54 -3.32 4.51 -1.79
CA LEU A 54 -4.20 3.48 -2.34
C LEU A 54 -5.67 3.91 -2.39
N THR A 55 -6.07 4.88 -1.58
CA THR A 55 -7.43 5.43 -1.49
C THR A 55 -7.85 6.03 -2.84
N ILE A 56 -6.96 6.79 -3.46
CA ILE A 56 -7.19 7.46 -4.75
C ILE A 56 -7.40 6.44 -5.86
N SER A 57 -6.47 5.47 -5.98
CA SER A 57 -6.55 4.43 -7.01
C SER A 57 -7.78 3.53 -6.81
N ALA A 58 -8.10 3.21 -5.56
CA ALA A 58 -9.28 2.43 -5.21
C ALA A 58 -10.58 3.18 -5.52
N LEU A 59 -10.65 4.48 -5.16
CA LEU A 59 -11.80 5.33 -5.44
C LEU A 59 -12.06 5.44 -6.95
N TRP A 60 -11.02 5.75 -7.73
CA TRP A 60 -11.16 5.82 -9.19
C TRP A 60 -11.69 4.50 -9.78
N SER A 61 -11.13 3.37 -9.34
CA SER A 61 -11.55 2.04 -9.81
C SER A 61 -13.00 1.75 -9.43
N HIS A 62 -13.43 2.12 -8.22
CA HIS A 62 -14.82 1.97 -7.79
C HIS A 62 -15.78 2.84 -8.59
N LEU A 63 -15.43 4.11 -8.82
CA LEU A 63 -16.26 5.03 -9.60
C LEU A 63 -16.36 4.59 -11.06
N ALA A 64 -15.27 4.13 -11.67
CA ALA A 64 -15.29 3.58 -13.02
C ALA A 64 -16.15 2.31 -13.10
N HIS A 65 -16.04 1.41 -12.13
CA HIS A 65 -16.86 0.20 -12.04
C HIS A 65 -18.35 0.53 -11.96
N TRP A 66 -18.74 1.40 -11.01
CA TRP A 66 -20.13 1.76 -10.81
C TRP A 66 -20.68 2.67 -11.92
N GLY A 67 -19.86 3.54 -12.50
CA GLY A 67 -20.22 4.41 -13.62
C GLY A 67 -20.39 3.67 -14.95
N ASP A 68 -19.86 2.46 -15.07
CA ASP A 68 -20.20 1.57 -16.18
C ASP A 68 -21.65 1.08 -16.03
N ARG A 69 -22.06 0.74 -14.79
CA ARG A 69 -23.38 0.19 -14.45
C ARG A 69 -24.49 1.24 -14.35
N PHE A 70 -24.19 2.44 -13.86
CA PHE A 70 -25.15 3.52 -13.64
C PHE A 70 -24.80 4.75 -14.47
N ASP A 71 -25.80 5.48 -14.96
CA ASP A 71 -25.58 6.60 -15.87
C ASP A 71 -25.07 7.88 -15.19
N ILE A 72 -25.31 7.99 -13.89
CA ILE A 72 -24.86 9.12 -13.08
C ILE A 72 -24.62 8.65 -11.64
N LEU A 73 -23.49 9.05 -11.08
CA LEU A 73 -23.11 8.72 -9.71
C LEU A 73 -23.27 9.95 -8.82
N ASP A 74 -23.85 9.71 -7.64
CA ASP A 74 -23.84 10.67 -6.54
C ASP A 74 -22.91 10.11 -5.45
N VAL A 75 -21.83 10.84 -5.15
CA VAL A 75 -20.67 10.29 -4.44
C VAL A 75 -20.50 10.99 -3.10
N LEU A 76 -20.68 10.23 -2.02
CA LEU A 76 -20.38 10.61 -0.65
C LEU A 76 -19.18 9.81 -0.16
N CYS A 77 -18.18 10.48 0.40
CA CYS A 77 -16.99 9.88 0.98
C CYS A 77 -16.81 10.31 2.44
N ASP A 78 -16.05 9.51 3.19
CA ASP A 78 -15.59 9.91 4.51
C ASP A 78 -14.60 11.07 4.42
N ASP A 79 -14.63 11.95 5.41
CA ASP A 79 -13.80 13.15 5.45
C ASP A 79 -12.34 12.82 5.79
N SER A 80 -11.54 12.59 4.74
CA SER A 80 -10.10 12.41 4.85
C SER A 80 -9.32 13.43 4.04
N LYS A 81 -8.15 13.83 4.56
CA LYS A 81 -7.27 14.82 3.93
C LYS A 81 -6.88 14.40 2.51
N SER A 82 -6.45 13.15 2.30
CA SER A 82 -5.99 12.70 0.98
C SER A 82 -7.11 12.68 -0.06
N LEU A 83 -8.33 12.30 0.34
CA LEU A 83 -9.49 12.40 -0.54
C LEU A 83 -9.86 13.84 -0.88
N ARG A 84 -9.78 14.78 0.08
CA ARG A 84 -10.00 16.21 -0.20
C ARG A 84 -8.95 16.77 -1.17
N ASP A 85 -7.69 16.41 -1.00
CA ASP A 85 -6.60 16.86 -1.87
C ASP A 85 -6.80 16.34 -3.31
N PHE A 86 -7.37 15.14 -3.48
CA PHE A 86 -7.59 14.52 -4.78
C PHE A 86 -8.93 14.85 -5.45
N ALA A 87 -10.00 15.06 -4.68
CA ALA A 87 -11.35 15.24 -5.21
C ALA A 87 -11.48 16.27 -6.35
N PRO A 88 -10.77 17.42 -6.36
CA PRO A 88 -10.82 18.36 -7.48
C PRO A 88 -10.43 17.76 -8.84
N VAL A 89 -9.62 16.70 -8.85
CA VAL A 89 -9.26 15.97 -10.09
C VAL A 89 -10.50 15.29 -10.70
N LEU A 90 -11.47 14.90 -9.87
CA LEU A 90 -12.69 14.22 -10.29
C LEU A 90 -13.75 15.18 -10.84
N ASP A 91 -13.68 16.48 -10.53
CA ASP A 91 -14.69 17.47 -10.96
C ASP A 91 -14.81 17.55 -12.49
N VAL A 92 -13.76 17.20 -13.22
CA VAL A 92 -13.76 17.13 -14.69
C VAL A 92 -14.73 16.09 -15.24
N LEU A 93 -15.21 15.16 -14.39
CA LEU A 93 -16.15 14.07 -14.71
C LEU A 93 -17.59 14.38 -14.29
N VAL A 94 -17.86 15.57 -13.72
CA VAL A 94 -19.22 16.02 -13.40
C VAL A 94 -19.98 16.37 -14.68
N ASN A 95 -21.19 15.82 -14.84
CA ASN A 95 -22.02 15.96 -16.04
C ASN A 95 -21.29 15.56 -17.34
N ARG A 96 -20.49 14.49 -17.27
CA ARG A 96 -19.77 13.87 -18.39
C ARG A 96 -20.33 12.48 -18.70
N PRO A 97 -21.40 12.38 -19.52
CA PRO A 97 -22.02 11.09 -19.83
C PRO A 97 -21.16 10.20 -20.76
N ASP A 98 -20.02 10.69 -21.25
CA ASP A 98 -19.14 9.93 -22.14
C ASP A 98 -18.46 8.76 -21.42
N LYS A 99 -18.89 7.53 -21.75
CA LYS A 99 -18.27 6.29 -21.28
C LYS A 99 -17.14 5.88 -22.21
N LYS A 100 -15.92 5.85 -21.68
CA LYS A 100 -14.71 5.40 -22.37
C LYS A 100 -14.17 4.17 -21.70
N ARG A 101 -13.67 3.27 -22.53
CA ARG A 101 -13.05 2.02 -22.11
C ARG A 101 -11.68 1.90 -22.74
N VAL A 102 -10.76 1.24 -22.04
CA VAL A 102 -9.41 0.94 -22.52
C VAL A 102 -9.11 -0.52 -22.30
N THR A 103 -8.34 -1.10 -23.23
CA THR A 103 -7.83 -2.46 -23.07
C THR A 103 -6.44 -2.41 -22.44
N ILE A 104 -6.32 -2.87 -21.19
CA ILE A 104 -5.05 -2.99 -20.48
C ILE A 104 -4.80 -4.47 -20.23
N ARG A 105 -3.65 -5.00 -20.67
CA ARG A 105 -3.26 -6.41 -20.53
C ARG A 105 -4.36 -7.39 -21.00
N GLY A 106 -5.04 -7.05 -22.10
CA GLY A 106 -6.11 -7.87 -22.69
C GLY A 106 -7.46 -7.81 -21.97
N LYS A 107 -7.59 -7.02 -20.89
CA LYS A 107 -8.87 -6.76 -20.22
C LYS A 107 -9.41 -5.41 -20.62
N ASP A 108 -10.67 -5.37 -21.03
CA ASP A 108 -11.38 -4.14 -21.36
C ASP A 108 -11.97 -3.51 -20.08
N ARG A 109 -11.57 -2.27 -19.76
CA ARG A 109 -11.87 -1.61 -18.49
C ARG A 109 -12.50 -0.24 -18.71
N PRO A 110 -13.56 0.12 -17.96
CA PRO A 110 -14.05 1.50 -17.94
C PRO A 110 -12.98 2.41 -17.32
N VAL A 111 -12.81 3.61 -17.88
CA VAL A 111 -11.88 4.62 -17.35
C VAL A 111 -12.52 5.98 -17.14
N THR A 112 -13.79 6.14 -17.51
CA THR A 112 -14.58 7.33 -17.20
C THR A 112 -15.86 6.94 -16.51
N PHE A 113 -16.44 7.90 -15.82
CA PHE A 113 -17.70 7.81 -15.11
C PHE A 113 -18.33 9.21 -15.10
N ASN A 114 -19.64 9.27 -14.89
CA ASN A 114 -20.39 10.52 -14.87
C ASN A 114 -20.84 10.83 -13.44
N MET A 115 -20.52 12.01 -12.92
CA MET A 115 -20.91 12.44 -11.58
C MET A 115 -22.02 13.49 -11.63
N ALA A 116 -22.97 13.42 -10.69
CA ALA A 116 -24.06 14.38 -10.55
C ALA A 116 -23.56 15.74 -10.03
N ARG A 117 -22.58 15.70 -9.14
CA ARG A 117 -21.97 16.85 -8.44
C ARG A 117 -20.55 16.45 -7.99
N PRO A 118 -19.70 17.41 -7.61
CA PRO A 118 -18.44 17.13 -6.93
C PRO A 118 -18.61 16.17 -5.75
N VAL A 119 -17.54 15.45 -5.39
CA VAL A 119 -17.55 14.54 -4.22
C VAL A 119 -17.99 15.29 -2.97
N GLU A 120 -18.96 14.72 -2.25
CA GLU A 120 -19.34 15.20 -0.93
C GLU A 120 -18.58 14.46 0.15
N PHE A 121 -18.32 15.19 1.24
CA PHE A 121 -17.61 14.68 2.39
C PHE A 121 -18.53 14.71 3.60
N GLY A 122 -18.64 13.58 4.27
CA GLY A 122 -19.43 13.42 5.49
C GLY A 122 -18.64 12.70 6.57
N SER A 123 -19.32 12.42 7.68
CA SER A 123 -18.78 11.61 8.78
C SER A 123 -19.65 10.40 9.00
N SER A 124 -19.04 9.25 9.25
CA SER A 124 -19.77 8.04 9.66
C SER A 124 -20.52 8.16 11.00
N LEU A 125 -20.32 9.25 11.75
CA LEU A 125 -21.14 9.60 12.91
C LEU A 125 -22.55 10.06 12.54
N GLU A 126 -22.71 10.66 11.36
CA GLU A 126 -23.94 11.32 10.92
C GLU A 126 -24.56 10.62 9.71
N GLU A 127 -23.72 9.94 8.90
CA GLU A 127 -24.11 9.32 7.63
C GLU A 127 -24.15 7.79 7.75
N PRO A 128 -25.35 7.15 7.76
CA PRO A 128 -25.46 5.70 7.90
C PRO A 128 -24.75 4.92 6.78
N GLY A 129 -24.70 5.48 5.57
CA GLY A 129 -24.00 4.86 4.44
C GLY A 129 -22.49 4.75 4.68
N LEU A 130 -21.87 5.80 5.22
CA LEU A 130 -20.46 5.80 5.60
C LEU A 130 -20.22 4.85 6.78
N GLN A 131 -21.13 4.80 7.75
CA GLN A 131 -21.03 3.86 8.87
C GLN A 131 -21.05 2.40 8.41
N LEU A 132 -21.89 2.04 7.43
CA LEU A 132 -21.89 0.69 6.85
C LEU A 132 -20.57 0.36 6.15
N ALA A 133 -19.99 1.33 5.43
CA ALA A 133 -18.68 1.17 4.80
C ALA A 133 -17.57 0.94 5.83
N ASP A 134 -17.58 1.68 6.95
CA ASP A 134 -16.64 1.51 8.05
C ASP A 134 -16.76 0.14 8.73
N VAL A 135 -17.99 -0.32 8.97
CA VAL A 135 -18.25 -1.64 9.56
C VAL A 135 -17.74 -2.76 8.64
N ALA A 136 -18.05 -2.69 7.34
CA ALA A 136 -17.59 -3.69 6.38
C ALA A 136 -16.05 -3.71 6.28
N SER A 137 -15.42 -2.53 6.17
CA SER A 137 -13.97 -2.39 6.07
C SER A 137 -13.27 -2.87 7.35
N SER A 138 -13.83 -2.54 8.52
CA SER A 138 -13.30 -2.95 9.82
C SER A 138 -13.47 -4.45 10.06
N ALA A 139 -14.61 -5.02 9.67
CA ALA A 139 -14.85 -6.46 9.78
C ALA A 139 -13.88 -7.25 8.90
N LEU A 140 -13.67 -6.83 7.65
CA LEU A 140 -12.68 -7.45 6.76
C LEU A 140 -11.27 -7.35 7.33
N LEU A 141 -10.86 -6.17 7.84
CA LEU A 141 -9.54 -5.98 8.44
C LEU A 141 -9.34 -6.88 9.67
N GLN A 142 -10.34 -6.98 10.54
CA GLN A 142 -10.26 -7.82 11.74
C GLN A 142 -10.21 -9.30 11.38
N ALA A 143 -11.04 -9.75 10.44
CA ALA A 143 -11.01 -11.13 9.96
C ALA A 143 -9.67 -11.47 9.30
N ARG A 144 -9.06 -10.55 8.54
CA ARG A 144 -7.73 -10.78 7.94
C ARG A 144 -6.63 -10.94 8.97
N LYS A 145 -6.62 -10.11 10.02
CA LYS A 145 -5.65 -10.20 11.12
C LYS A 145 -5.74 -11.52 11.88
N HIS A 146 -6.93 -12.11 11.94
CA HIS A 146 -7.21 -13.36 12.64
C HIS A 146 -7.59 -14.47 11.66
N SER A 147 -6.99 -14.48 10.47
CA SER A 147 -7.35 -15.41 9.39
C SER A 147 -7.17 -16.89 9.72
N GLY A 148 -6.43 -17.22 10.79
CA GLY A 148 -6.33 -18.58 11.33
C GLY A 148 -7.45 -18.98 12.27
N GLU A 149 -8.39 -18.09 12.61
CA GLU A 149 -9.49 -18.36 13.54
C GLU A 149 -10.79 -18.71 12.80
N GLU A 150 -11.55 -19.66 13.35
CA GLU A 150 -12.76 -20.21 12.71
C GLU A 150 -13.83 -19.14 12.42
N TRP A 151 -13.96 -18.13 13.29
CA TRP A 151 -14.94 -17.05 13.09
C TRP A 151 -14.58 -16.09 11.95
N ALA A 152 -13.30 -16.00 11.59
CA ALA A 152 -12.83 -15.07 10.57
C ALA A 152 -13.16 -15.56 9.16
N GLN A 153 -13.11 -16.88 8.93
CA GLN A 153 -13.25 -17.45 7.60
C GLN A 153 -14.59 -17.10 6.91
N PRO A 154 -15.77 -17.18 7.57
CA PRO A 154 -17.03 -16.78 6.95
C PRO A 154 -17.06 -15.30 6.50
N ILE A 155 -16.41 -14.41 7.26
CA ILE A 155 -16.34 -12.98 6.91
C ILE A 155 -15.41 -12.78 5.72
N LEU A 156 -14.25 -13.44 5.71
CA LEU A 156 -13.31 -13.40 4.59
C LEU A 156 -13.94 -13.92 3.30
N ASP A 157 -14.68 -15.02 3.40
CA ASP A 157 -15.36 -15.62 2.25
C ASP A 157 -16.48 -14.73 1.72
N GLU A 158 -17.29 -14.15 2.60
CA GLU A 158 -18.42 -13.32 2.19
C GLU A 158 -17.96 -11.98 1.62
N LEU A 159 -17.17 -11.22 2.38
CA LEU A 159 -16.70 -9.91 1.93
C LEU A 159 -15.68 -10.02 0.80
N GLY A 160 -14.86 -11.08 0.80
CA GLY A 160 -13.85 -11.33 -0.23
C GLY A 160 -14.45 -11.46 -1.63
N ARG A 161 -15.65 -12.06 -1.76
CA ARG A 161 -16.37 -12.17 -3.03
C ARG A 161 -16.82 -10.83 -3.61
N HIS A 162 -16.89 -9.79 -2.78
CA HIS A 162 -17.31 -8.46 -3.16
C HIS A 162 -16.16 -7.47 -3.32
N LEU A 163 -14.91 -7.90 -3.10
CA LEU A 163 -13.75 -7.05 -3.35
C LEU A 163 -13.61 -6.77 -4.84
N HIS A 164 -13.41 -5.50 -5.16
CA HIS A 164 -13.08 -5.10 -6.52
C HIS A 164 -11.76 -5.76 -6.94
N GLU A 165 -11.63 -6.17 -8.21
CA GLU A 165 -10.43 -6.87 -8.69
C GLU A 165 -9.15 -6.00 -8.64
N ASP A 166 -9.31 -4.68 -8.59
CA ASP A 166 -8.20 -3.73 -8.43
C ASP A 166 -7.92 -3.41 -6.95
N CYS A 167 -8.54 -4.13 -6.00
CA CYS A 167 -8.22 -4.04 -4.59
C CYS A 167 -6.81 -4.61 -4.35
N ILE A 168 -5.91 -3.78 -3.83
CA ILE A 168 -4.56 -4.19 -3.45
C ILE A 168 -4.60 -4.63 -1.98
N LEU A 169 -4.42 -5.93 -1.74
CA LEU A 169 -4.30 -6.50 -0.40
C LEU A 169 -2.85 -6.88 -0.11
N PRO A 170 -2.40 -6.79 1.15
CA PRO A 170 -1.13 -7.38 1.55
C PRO A 170 -1.14 -8.88 1.27
N ASP A 171 -0.12 -9.35 0.56
CA ASP A 171 0.12 -10.77 0.33
C ASP A 171 1.29 -11.24 1.21
N PRO A 172 1.01 -12.01 2.28
CA PRO A 172 2.03 -12.42 3.23
C PRO A 172 3.08 -13.35 2.62
N SER A 173 2.84 -13.96 1.46
CA SER A 173 3.84 -14.79 0.79
C SER A 173 5.08 -13.99 0.39
N TYR A 174 4.95 -12.69 0.13
CA TYR A 174 6.09 -11.79 -0.13
C TYR A 174 6.89 -11.42 1.13
N MET A 175 6.48 -11.90 2.30
CA MET A 175 7.20 -11.73 3.57
C MET A 175 7.67 -13.08 4.15
N ASP A 176 7.46 -14.19 3.45
CA ASP A 176 7.88 -15.51 3.89
C ASP A 176 9.37 -15.74 3.60
N LEU A 177 10.21 -15.48 4.61
CA LEU A 177 11.67 -15.65 4.55
C LEU A 177 12.12 -17.09 4.29
N THR A 178 11.25 -18.09 4.39
CA THR A 178 11.57 -19.47 4.02
C THR A 178 11.58 -19.68 2.50
N THR A 179 11.05 -18.72 1.74
CA THR A 179 11.10 -18.75 0.27
C THR A 179 12.39 -18.11 -0.24
N PRO A 180 13.05 -18.68 -1.27
CA PRO A 180 14.31 -18.14 -1.79
C PRO A 180 14.23 -16.66 -2.20
N GLY A 181 13.14 -16.25 -2.87
CA GLY A 181 12.99 -14.87 -3.35
C GLY A 181 12.91 -13.87 -2.19
N CYS A 182 12.14 -14.16 -1.15
CA CYS A 182 12.00 -13.29 0.01
C CYS A 182 13.27 -13.28 0.86
N ALA A 183 13.96 -14.42 1.00
CA ALA A 183 15.26 -14.49 1.65
C ALA A 183 16.30 -13.60 0.96
N VAL A 184 16.39 -13.65 -0.38
CA VAL A 184 17.28 -12.74 -1.14
C VAL A 184 16.89 -11.29 -0.91
N ASN A 185 15.61 -10.94 -1.01
CA ASN A 185 15.15 -9.56 -0.80
C ASN A 185 15.50 -9.04 0.61
N ALA A 186 15.41 -9.90 1.64
CA ALA A 186 15.81 -9.55 2.99
C ALA A 186 17.33 -9.31 3.10
N LEU A 187 18.16 -10.13 2.42
CA LEU A 187 19.61 -9.91 2.36
C LEU A 187 19.96 -8.58 1.65
N ILE A 188 19.22 -8.20 0.61
CA ILE A 188 19.37 -6.90 -0.04
C ILE A 188 19.06 -5.77 0.93
N LEU A 189 17.94 -5.87 1.66
CA LEU A 189 17.53 -4.87 2.62
C LEU A 189 18.59 -4.68 3.74
N CYS A 190 19.14 -5.78 4.25
CA CYS A 190 20.22 -5.76 5.22
C CYS A 190 21.48 -5.07 4.67
N GLU A 191 21.94 -5.40 3.45
CA GLU A 191 23.10 -4.73 2.83
C GLU A 191 22.83 -3.24 2.59
N LEU A 192 21.60 -2.87 2.19
CA LEU A 192 21.20 -1.48 2.05
C LEU A 192 21.26 -0.72 3.39
N GLY A 193 20.80 -1.34 4.48
CA GLY A 193 20.93 -0.80 5.84
C GLY A 193 22.39 -0.62 6.25
N GLN A 194 23.23 -1.64 6.05
CA GLN A 194 24.66 -1.57 6.38
C GLN A 194 25.39 -0.49 5.57
N ARG A 195 25.12 -0.40 4.26
CA ARG A 195 25.70 0.65 3.41
C ARG A 195 25.28 2.04 3.86
N ALA A 196 24.04 2.21 4.33
CA ALA A 196 23.54 3.47 4.85
C ALA A 196 24.34 3.91 6.08
N ILE A 197 24.58 2.99 7.03
CA ILE A 197 25.42 3.23 8.22
C ILE A 197 26.85 3.62 7.83
N GLU A 198 27.42 2.96 6.82
CA GLU A 198 28.79 3.17 6.37
C GLU A 198 28.95 4.35 5.40
N GLY A 199 27.86 5.02 5.02
CA GLY A 199 27.87 6.10 4.03
C GLY A 199 28.29 5.66 2.62
N ARG A 200 28.07 4.39 2.27
CA ARG A 200 28.36 3.84 0.93
C ARG A 200 27.23 4.15 -0.04
N ASP A 201 27.53 4.14 -1.34
CA ASP A 201 26.53 4.27 -2.40
C ASP A 201 25.52 3.08 -2.34
N PRO A 202 24.19 3.35 -2.31
CA PRO A 202 23.16 2.31 -2.17
C PRO A 202 23.10 1.37 -3.37
N LEU A 203 23.43 1.83 -4.57
CA LEU A 203 23.24 1.09 -5.82
C LEU A 203 24.53 0.50 -6.38
N TYR A 204 25.69 0.90 -5.85
CA TYR A 204 26.98 0.41 -6.34
C TYR A 204 27.04 -1.13 -6.38
N ARG A 205 27.12 -1.68 -7.59
CA ARG A 205 27.16 -3.13 -7.88
C ARG A 205 26.01 -3.94 -7.27
N MET A 206 24.84 -3.31 -7.04
CA MET A 206 23.70 -3.99 -6.43
C MET A 206 23.15 -5.14 -7.31
N GLU A 207 23.27 -5.04 -8.64
CA GLU A 207 22.92 -6.14 -9.55
C GLU A 207 23.77 -7.40 -9.31
N GLU A 208 25.06 -7.22 -9.08
CA GLU A 208 25.98 -8.31 -8.79
C GLU A 208 25.73 -8.90 -7.39
N TRP A 209 25.41 -8.03 -6.43
CA TRP A 209 25.00 -8.45 -5.09
C TRP A 209 23.70 -9.25 -5.11
N TYR A 210 22.72 -8.85 -5.93
CA TYR A 210 21.49 -9.58 -6.15
C TYR A 210 21.73 -10.95 -6.78
N ALA A 211 22.54 -11.02 -7.83
CA ALA A 211 22.92 -12.28 -8.46
C ALA A 211 23.67 -13.21 -7.48
N HIS A 212 24.54 -12.65 -6.64
CA HIS A 212 25.26 -13.38 -5.62
C HIS A 212 24.32 -13.93 -4.54
N GLY A 213 23.39 -13.12 -4.03
CA GLY A 213 22.36 -13.55 -3.07
C GLY A 213 21.57 -14.75 -3.58
N HIS A 214 21.15 -14.73 -4.85
CA HIS A 214 20.50 -15.88 -5.49
C HIS A 214 21.38 -17.13 -5.53
N SER A 215 22.68 -16.99 -5.75
CA SER A 215 23.61 -18.13 -5.79
C SER A 215 23.86 -18.78 -4.43
N GLN A 216 23.68 -18.03 -3.33
CA GLN A 216 23.97 -18.46 -1.96
C GLN A 216 22.72 -18.71 -1.11
N VAL A 217 21.52 -18.43 -1.64
CA VAL A 217 20.27 -18.50 -0.88
C VAL A 217 20.00 -19.90 -0.32
N HIS A 218 20.48 -20.95 -0.98
CA HIS A 218 20.33 -22.32 -0.48
C HIS A 218 21.05 -22.54 0.84
N ASP A 219 22.31 -22.10 0.96
CA ASP A 219 23.10 -22.21 2.19
C ASP A 219 22.47 -21.38 3.33
N PHE A 220 21.85 -20.24 2.99
CA PHE A 220 21.13 -19.39 3.93
C PHE A 220 19.84 -20.05 4.44
N LEU A 221 19.05 -20.66 3.55
CA LEU A 221 17.82 -21.36 3.91
C LEU A 221 18.09 -22.56 4.82
N GLU A 222 19.22 -23.26 4.63
CA GLU A 222 19.67 -24.33 5.53
C GLU A 222 20.07 -23.83 6.93
N ALA A 223 20.52 -22.58 7.05
CA ALA A 223 20.94 -22.00 8.33
C ALA A 223 19.78 -21.47 9.19
N ILE A 224 18.61 -21.20 8.58
CA ILE A 224 17.41 -20.70 9.28
C ILE A 224 16.33 -21.77 9.52
N GLY A 225 16.52 -22.99 8.97
CA GLY A 225 15.67 -24.17 9.19
C GLY A 225 16.13 -25.01 10.39
#